data_AF-A0A968HT21-F1
#
_entry.id   AF-A0A968HT21-F1
#
_cell.length_a   1.000
_cell.length_b   1.000
_cell.length_c   1.000
_cell.angle_alpha   90.00
_cell.angle_beta   90.00
_cell.angle_gamma   90.00
#
_symmetry.space_group_name_H-M   'P 1'
#
loop_
_entity.id
_entity.type
_entity.pdbx_description
1 polymer ?
#
loop_
_entity_poly.entity_id
_entity_poly.type
_entity_poly.pdbx_seq_one_letter_code
_entity_poly.pdbx_strand_id
1 'polypeptide(L)'
;MSPVIIRANWMELSQDGRELVLKRFDRSQIDRDKTKRLDLSEGVRLEGAVKAARTWEVVLVPDTRAPEFEGVFRSECPYRTILSIPVIGTTLLGVVNVDCSEPGRLDESILDDILDIVYLIGLVEEVRRLGKPKS
;
A
#
# COMPACT_ATOMS: atom_id res chain seq x y z
N MET A 1 -27.90 -2.75 -1.15
CA MET A 1 -26.63 -1.99 -1.20
C MET A 1 -25.53 -2.93 -0.75
N SER A 2 -24.44 -3.05 -1.52
CA SER A 2 -23.25 -3.77 -1.06
C SER A 2 -22.59 -2.99 0.07
N PRO A 3 -22.04 -3.65 1.11
CA PRO A 3 -21.38 -2.95 2.20
C PRO A 3 -20.10 -2.24 1.72
N VAL A 4 -19.81 -1.07 2.31
CA VAL A 4 -18.53 -0.38 2.11
C VAL A 4 -17.43 -1.17 2.80
N ILE A 5 -16.41 -1.54 2.04
CA ILE A 5 -15.23 -2.24 2.54
C ILE A 5 -14.09 -1.24 2.60
N ILE A 6 -13.47 -1.09 3.78
CA ILE A 6 -12.22 -0.36 3.98
C ILE A 6 -11.21 -1.34 4.56
N ARG A 7 -10.02 -1.40 3.96
CA ARG A 7 -8.95 -2.31 4.39
C ARG A 7 -7.60 -1.62 4.41
N ALA A 8 -6.75 -2.05 5.32
CA ALA A 8 -5.36 -1.64 5.38
C ALA A 8 -4.43 -2.85 5.19
N ASN A 9 -3.46 -2.72 4.29
CA ASN A 9 -2.51 -3.75 3.93
C ASN A 9 -1.08 -3.24 4.14
N TRP A 10 -0.24 -4.04 4.79
CA TRP A 10 1.19 -3.74 4.99
C TRP A 10 2.04 -4.46 3.96
N MET A 11 2.73 -3.70 3.11
CA MET A 11 3.70 -4.20 2.14
C MET A 11 5.11 -3.80 2.57
N GLU A 12 5.90 -4.77 3.01
CA GLU A 12 7.29 -4.54 3.44
C GLU A 12 8.22 -4.51 2.23
N LEU A 13 9.15 -3.55 2.20
CA LEU A 13 10.22 -3.52 1.22
C LEU A 13 11.17 -4.71 1.43
N SER A 14 11.46 -5.44 0.36
CA SER A 14 12.42 -6.54 0.36
C SER A 14 13.82 -6.07 0.77
N GLN A 15 14.65 -6.99 1.26
CA GLN A 15 16.00 -6.67 1.72
C GLN A 15 16.91 -6.10 0.62
N ASP A 16 16.68 -6.49 -0.63
CA ASP A 16 17.41 -5.98 -1.80
C ASP A 16 16.81 -4.68 -2.37
N GLY A 17 15.70 -4.19 -1.79
CA GLY A 17 15.03 -2.96 -2.19
C GLY A 17 14.30 -3.03 -3.54
N ARG A 18 14.12 -4.22 -4.11
CA ARG A 18 13.55 -4.40 -5.46
C ARG A 18 12.07 -4.73 -5.47
N GLU A 19 11.52 -5.22 -4.37
CA GLU A 19 10.13 -5.68 -4.31
C GLU A 19 9.42 -5.14 -3.08
N LEU A 20 8.12 -4.86 -3.19
CA LEU A 20 7.23 -4.74 -2.04
C LEU A 20 6.54 -6.08 -1.80
N VAL A 21 6.72 -6.64 -0.61
CA VAL A 21 6.17 -7.95 -0.21
C VAL A 21 5.02 -7.75 0.75
N LEU A 22 3.83 -8.24 0.41
CA LEU A 22 2.65 -8.21 1.28
C LEU A 22 2.90 -9.08 2.53
N LYS A 23 2.95 -8.45 3.71
CA LYS A 23 3.24 -9.12 5.01
C LYS A 23 2.02 -9.26 5.90
N ARG A 24 1.14 -8.27 5.93
CA ARG A 24 -0.11 -8.35 6.69
C ARG A 24 -1.28 -7.94 5.81
N PHE A 25 -2.27 -8.82 5.80
CA PHE A 25 -3.54 -8.69 5.09
C PHE A 25 -4.67 -8.97 6.10
N ASP A 26 -5.78 -8.26 5.98
CA ASP A 26 -7.00 -8.57 6.74
C ASP A 26 -7.47 -10.00 6.41
N ARG A 27 -7.57 -10.85 7.42
CA ARG A 27 -7.74 -12.32 7.32
C ARG A 27 -9.04 -12.78 6.65
N SER A 28 -9.93 -11.87 6.25
CA SER A 28 -11.30 -12.17 5.87
C SER A 28 -11.57 -12.39 4.37
N GLN A 29 -10.66 -12.08 3.42
CA GLN A 29 -10.96 -12.29 1.99
C GLN A 29 -9.81 -12.76 1.09
N ILE A 30 -10.18 -13.59 0.13
CA ILE A 30 -9.39 -14.19 -0.94
C ILE A 30 -9.53 -13.28 -2.17
N ASP A 31 -8.86 -12.12 -2.23
CA ASP A 31 -9.20 -11.12 -3.26
C ASP A 31 -8.03 -10.41 -3.96
N ARG A 32 -6.81 -10.93 -3.85
CA ARG A 32 -5.76 -10.60 -4.81
C ARG A 32 -5.00 -11.85 -5.20
N ASP A 33 -4.60 -11.87 -6.45
CA ASP A 33 -3.75 -12.88 -7.05
C ASP A 33 -2.58 -13.26 -6.14
N LYS A 34 -2.09 -14.50 -6.30
CA LYS A 34 -1.08 -15.15 -5.44
C LYS A 34 0.24 -14.38 -5.34
N THR A 35 0.44 -13.34 -6.14
CA THR A 35 1.60 -12.46 -6.09
C THR A 35 1.52 -11.53 -4.89
N LYS A 36 1.94 -12.06 -3.73
CA LYS A 36 2.24 -11.32 -2.50
C LYS A 36 3.44 -10.35 -2.67
N ARG A 37 3.76 -9.95 -3.89
CA ARG A 37 4.98 -9.23 -4.30
C ARG A 37 4.67 -8.27 -5.44
N LEU A 38 5.22 -7.06 -5.38
CA LEU A 38 5.20 -6.07 -6.45
C LEU A 38 6.64 -5.70 -6.79
N ASP A 39 7.02 -5.81 -8.05
CA ASP A 39 8.35 -5.43 -8.54
C ASP A 39 8.44 -3.90 -8.69
N LEU A 40 9.51 -3.30 -8.17
CA LEU A 40 9.78 -1.86 -8.25
C LEU A 40 10.66 -1.48 -9.46
N SER A 41 11.23 -2.47 -10.15
CA SER A 41 12.17 -2.30 -11.27
C SER A 41 11.49 -2.15 -12.64
N GLU A 42 10.19 -2.43 -12.76
CA GLU A 42 9.49 -2.37 -14.05
C GLU A 42 9.04 -0.95 -14.45
N GLY A 43 9.20 -0.65 -15.75
CA GLY A 43 8.80 0.60 -16.40
C GLY A 43 7.30 0.70 -16.77
N VAL A 44 6.42 0.01 -16.05
CA VAL A 44 4.96 0.10 -16.21
C VAL A 44 4.48 1.43 -15.61
N ARG A 45 3.28 1.94 -15.98
CA ARG A 45 2.65 3.05 -15.26
C ARG A 45 2.48 2.66 -13.79
N LEU A 46 3.29 3.23 -12.91
CA LEU A 46 3.33 2.89 -11.48
C LEU A 46 2.36 3.80 -10.74
N GLU A 47 1.36 3.23 -10.08
CA GLU A 47 0.42 3.95 -9.21
C GLU A 47 0.21 3.18 -7.90
N GLY A 48 -0.37 3.84 -6.91
CA GLY A 48 -0.52 3.30 -5.57
C GLY A 48 0.83 2.93 -4.92
N ALA A 49 0.94 1.70 -4.40
CA ALA A 49 2.08 1.31 -3.56
C ALA A 49 3.44 1.42 -4.24
N VAL A 50 3.52 1.10 -5.54
CA VAL A 50 4.80 1.13 -6.25
C VAL A 50 5.28 2.58 -6.41
N LYS A 51 4.38 3.50 -6.75
CA LYS A 51 4.70 4.93 -6.85
C LYS A 51 5.12 5.50 -5.50
N ALA A 52 4.35 5.22 -4.46
CA ALA A 52 4.66 5.66 -3.10
C ALA A 52 6.03 5.17 -2.62
N ALA A 53 6.40 3.92 -2.93
CA ALA A 53 7.72 3.38 -2.59
C ALA A 53 8.87 4.02 -3.38
N ARG A 54 8.63 4.48 -4.61
CA ARG A 54 9.68 5.11 -5.44
C ARG A 54 9.88 6.58 -5.16
N THR A 55 8.80 7.31 -4.90
CA THR A 55 8.85 8.77 -4.67
C THR A 55 8.96 9.13 -3.18
N TRP A 56 8.62 8.18 -2.29
CA TRP A 56 8.50 8.40 -0.85
C TRP A 56 7.42 9.41 -0.50
N GLU A 57 6.45 9.58 -1.40
CA GLU A 57 5.29 10.46 -1.23
C GLU A 57 4.03 9.63 -1.01
N VAL A 58 3.05 10.25 -0.34
CA VAL A 58 1.70 9.70 -0.26
C VAL A 58 1.07 9.75 -1.65
N VAL A 59 0.46 8.64 -2.07
CA VAL A 59 -0.20 8.54 -3.38
C VAL A 59 -1.67 8.23 -3.18
N LEU A 60 -2.54 9.09 -3.71
CA LEU A 60 -3.98 8.87 -3.76
C LEU A 60 -4.40 8.49 -5.18
N VAL A 61 -5.07 7.35 -5.28
CA VAL A 61 -5.81 6.91 -6.48
C VAL A 61 -7.29 7.09 -6.17
N PRO A 62 -7.93 8.17 -6.66
CA PRO A 62 -9.31 8.51 -6.29
C PRO A 62 -10.32 7.49 -6.83
N ASP A 63 -10.06 6.94 -8.02
CA ASP A 63 -10.87 5.89 -8.64
C ASP A 63 -10.01 4.99 -9.54
N THR A 64 -9.82 3.72 -9.18
CA THR A 64 -9.08 2.71 -9.95
C THR A 64 -9.66 2.43 -11.34
N ARG A 65 -10.92 2.84 -11.59
CA ARG A 65 -11.60 2.70 -12.88
C ARG A 65 -11.57 3.97 -13.72
N ALA A 66 -10.91 5.03 -13.26
CA ALA A 66 -10.77 6.24 -14.04
C ALA A 66 -9.91 5.98 -15.30
N PRO A 67 -10.19 6.65 -16.44
CA PRO A 67 -9.53 6.37 -17.72
C PRO A 67 -7.99 6.42 -17.67
N GLU A 68 -7.42 7.28 -16.83
CA GLU A 68 -5.97 7.41 -16.65
C GLU A 68 -5.30 6.14 -16.08
N PHE A 69 -6.08 5.29 -15.40
CA PHE A 69 -5.63 4.02 -14.82
C PHE A 69 -6.03 2.79 -15.64
N GLU A 70 -6.48 2.98 -16.89
CA GLU A 70 -6.78 1.88 -17.79
C GLU A 70 -5.56 0.96 -17.96
N GLY A 71 -5.75 -0.34 -17.70
CA GLY A 71 -4.69 -1.35 -17.76
C GLY A 71 -3.71 -1.34 -16.58
N VAL A 72 -3.84 -0.42 -15.61
CA VAL A 72 -3.03 -0.38 -14.39
C VAL A 72 -3.60 -1.32 -13.33
N PHE A 73 -4.91 -1.21 -13.08
CA PHE A 73 -5.63 -2.09 -12.16
C PHE A 73 -6.39 -3.16 -12.92
N ARG A 74 -6.52 -4.34 -12.31
CA ARG A 74 -7.30 -5.43 -12.91
C ARG A 74 -8.78 -5.09 -12.92
N SER A 75 -9.48 -5.55 -13.96
CA SER A 75 -10.93 -5.36 -14.12
C SER A 75 -11.75 -5.86 -12.92
N GLU A 76 -11.30 -6.93 -12.29
CA GLU A 76 -11.92 -7.58 -11.14
C GLU A 76 -11.50 -6.98 -9.79
N CYS A 77 -10.67 -5.92 -9.77
CA CYS A 77 -10.29 -5.27 -8.52
C CYS A 77 -11.55 -4.75 -7.79
N PRO A 78 -11.81 -5.20 -6.55
CA PRO A 78 -12.99 -4.79 -5.79
C PRO A 78 -12.85 -3.36 -5.24
N TYR A 79 -11.63 -2.82 -5.22
CA TYR A 79 -11.31 -1.52 -4.65
C TYR A 79 -11.40 -0.43 -5.71
N ARG A 80 -11.97 0.70 -5.30
CA ARG A 80 -12.19 1.90 -6.12
C ARG A 80 -11.26 3.02 -5.70
N THR A 81 -11.06 3.28 -4.42
CA THR A 81 -10.06 4.27 -3.98
C THR A 81 -8.91 3.57 -3.27
N ILE A 82 -7.69 4.02 -3.52
CA ILE A 82 -6.47 3.51 -2.87
C ILE A 82 -5.65 4.68 -2.36
N LEU A 83 -5.32 4.67 -1.08
CA LEU A 83 -4.38 5.59 -0.46
C LEU A 83 -3.13 4.79 -0.07
N SER A 84 -2.01 5.11 -0.70
CA SER A 84 -0.72 4.45 -0.48
C SER A 84 0.21 5.37 0.28
N ILE A 85 0.58 4.97 1.49
CA ILE A 85 1.34 5.78 2.44
C ILE A 85 2.71 5.11 2.68
N PRO A 86 3.82 5.75 2.33
CA PRO A 86 5.15 5.21 2.59
C PRO A 86 5.39 5.14 4.09
N VAL A 87 5.91 4.01 4.56
CA VAL A 87 6.35 3.84 5.94
C VAL A 87 7.85 4.09 5.99
N ILE A 88 8.22 5.21 6.62
CA ILE A 88 9.60 5.70 6.67
C ILE A 88 10.11 5.59 8.10
N GLY A 89 11.26 4.92 8.26
CA GLY A 89 12.06 4.95 9.48
C GLY A 89 13.36 5.71 9.22
N THR A 90 14.50 5.07 9.46
CA THR A 90 15.82 5.53 8.97
C THR A 90 15.93 5.45 7.44
N THR A 91 15.18 4.53 6.84
CA THR A 91 15.04 4.30 5.41
C THR A 91 13.58 3.96 5.09
N LEU A 92 13.22 3.85 3.82
CA LEU A 92 11.91 3.30 3.44
C LEU A 92 11.80 1.84 3.91
N LEU A 93 10.79 1.55 4.73
CA LEU A 93 10.53 0.22 5.25
C LEU A 93 9.51 -0.54 4.39
N GLY A 94 8.65 0.18 3.68
CA GLY A 94 7.56 -0.37 2.89
C GLY A 94 6.44 0.64 2.70
N VAL A 95 5.23 0.15 2.39
CA VAL A 95 4.04 0.97 2.13
C VAL A 95 2.82 0.37 2.81
N VAL A 96 2.01 1.22 3.44
CA VAL A 96 0.66 0.89 3.87
C VAL A 96 -0.31 1.30 2.76
N ASN A 97 -1.09 0.35 2.25
CA ASN A 97 -2.22 0.65 1.38
C ASN A 97 -3.51 0.64 2.18
N VAL A 98 -4.28 1.71 2.08
CA VAL A 98 -5.67 1.76 2.51
C VAL A 98 -6.53 1.67 1.26
N ASP A 99 -7.27 0.57 1.13
CA ASP A 99 -8.11 0.28 -0.03
C ASP A 99 -9.59 0.43 0.35
N CYS A 100 -10.39 1.11 -0.46
CA CYS A 100 -11.84 1.28 -0.26
C CYS A 100 -12.64 0.85 -1.49
N SER A 101 -13.78 0.18 -1.31
CA SER A 101 -14.68 -0.23 -2.40
C SER A 101 -15.51 0.89 -3.02
N GLU A 102 -15.49 2.09 -2.47
CA GLU A 102 -16.21 3.26 -2.98
C GLU A 102 -15.25 4.33 -3.53
N PRO A 103 -15.52 4.91 -4.71
CA PRO A 103 -14.69 5.95 -5.31
C PRO A 103 -14.78 7.25 -4.51
N GLY A 104 -13.69 8.01 -4.43
CA GLY A 104 -13.60 9.30 -3.71
C GLY A 104 -13.78 9.21 -2.20
N ARG A 105 -13.82 8.00 -1.61
CA ARG A 105 -14.08 7.83 -0.18
C ARG A 105 -12.85 8.04 0.70
N LEU A 106 -11.66 7.83 0.15
CA LEU A 106 -10.41 8.22 0.78
C LEU A 106 -9.95 9.53 0.13
N ASP A 107 -9.63 10.51 0.95
CA ASP A 107 -9.15 11.82 0.55
C ASP A 107 -8.04 12.31 1.51
N GLU A 108 -7.55 13.53 1.30
CA GLU A 108 -6.52 14.14 2.13
C GLU A 108 -6.97 14.38 3.57
N SER A 109 -8.28 14.49 3.84
CA SER A 109 -8.76 14.72 5.21
C SER A 109 -8.62 13.48 6.09
N ILE A 110 -8.75 12.30 5.49
CA ILE A 110 -8.54 11.00 6.15
C ILE A 110 -7.04 10.71 6.33
N LEU A 111 -6.16 11.37 5.57
CA LEU A 111 -4.73 11.12 5.62
C LEU A 111 -4.17 11.42 7.01
N ASP A 112 -4.51 12.58 7.59
CA ASP A 112 -4.02 12.99 8.90
C ASP A 112 -4.38 11.97 10.00
N ASP A 113 -5.60 11.44 9.98
CA ASP A 113 -6.07 10.44 10.94
C ASP A 113 -5.32 9.09 10.81
N ILE A 114 -4.82 8.77 9.61
CA ILE A 114 -4.15 7.50 9.32
C ILE A 114 -2.63 7.61 9.49
N LEU A 115 -2.04 8.79 9.27
CA LEU A 115 -0.59 9.00 9.34
C LEU A 115 -0.01 8.60 10.70
N ASP A 116 -0.69 8.94 11.81
CA ASP A 116 -0.25 8.54 13.15
C ASP A 116 -0.13 7.02 13.30
N ILE A 117 -1.08 6.27 12.74
CA ILE A 117 -1.07 4.81 12.75
C ILE A 117 0.11 4.29 11.90
N VAL A 118 0.34 4.90 10.74
CA VAL A 118 1.45 4.53 9.83
C VAL A 118 2.81 4.81 10.49
N TYR A 119 2.97 5.92 11.20
CA TYR A 119 4.18 6.22 11.95
C TYR A 119 4.43 5.20 13.08
N LEU A 120 3.38 4.80 13.80
CA LEU A 120 3.50 3.74 14.81
C LEU A 120 3.90 2.40 14.19
N ILE A 121 3.37 2.05 13.01
CA ILE A 121 3.81 0.86 12.26
C ILE A 121 5.32 0.98 11.94
N GLY A 122 5.77 2.13 11.45
CA GLY A 122 7.17 2.38 11.14
C GLY A 122 8.09 2.19 12.35
N LEU A 123 7.73 2.77 13.49
CA LEU A 123 8.47 2.59 14.75
C LEU A 123 8.56 1.12 15.16
N VAL A 124 7.45 0.38 15.09
CA VAL A 124 7.41 -1.05 15.46
C VAL A 124 8.30 -1.89 14.53
N GLU A 125 8.30 -1.62 13.23
CA GLU A 125 9.14 -2.35 12.29
C GLU A 125 10.63 -2.02 12.46
N GLU A 126 10.99 -0.76 12.75
CA GLU A 126 12.38 -0.38 13.08
C GLU A 126 12.87 -1.12 14.33
N VAL A 127 12.08 -1.14 15.41
CA VAL A 127 12.44 -1.87 16.63
C VAL A 127 12.63 -3.36 16.36
N ARG A 128 11.77 -3.98 15.52
CA ARG A 128 11.94 -5.38 15.10
C ARG A 128 13.20 -5.63 14.30
N ARG A 129 13.66 -4.66 13.51
CA ARG A 129 14.91 -4.76 12.74
C ARG A 129 16.12 -4.64 13.66
N LEU A 130 16.08 -3.76 14.65
CA LEU A 130 17.14 -3.61 15.66
C LEU A 130 17.26 -4.84 16.59
N GLY A 131 16.14 -5.46 16.94
CA GLY A 131 16.10 -6.63 17.83
C GLY A 131 16.43 -7.97 17.15
N LYS A 132 16.59 -8.01 15.82
CA LYS A 132 17.01 -9.22 15.10
C LYS A 132 18.54 -9.26 15.03
N PRO A 133 19.20 -10.34 15.50
CA PRO A 133 20.63 -10.52 15.28
C PRO A 133 20.92 -10.42 13.78
N LYS A 134 21.96 -9.67 13.39
CA LYS A 134 22.48 -9.73 12.02
C LYS A 134 23.07 -11.13 11.83
N SER A 135 22.35 -11.97 11.09
CA SER A 135 22.83 -13.28 10.61
C SER A 135 23.82 -13.10 9.47
#